data_AF-A0A5A7ZHH8-F1
#
_entry.id   AF-A0A5A7ZHH8-F1
#
_cell.length_a   1.000
_cell.length_b   1.000
_cell.length_c   1.000
_cell.angle_alpha   90.00
_cell.angle_beta   90.00
_cell.angle_gamma   90.00
#
_symmetry.space_group_name_H-M   'P 1'
#
loop_
_entity.id
_entity.type
_entity.pdbx_description
1 polymer ?
#
loop_
_entity_poly.entity_id
_entity_poly.type
_entity_poly.pdbx_seq_one_letter_code
_entity_poly.pdbx_strand_id
1 'polypeptide(L)'
;KNETKSDTKDPATPAAGIDVNALAAGDFSTVAGTWQNDLGDQFVIDGNGSTVLKRSSGEVIDNNTFYNGRVDNNKYVVSFGYYSSGSSDPLFFIPEGAALPLTGNPAPKEQLQLGSDAITASQHPYYRVSN
;
A
#
# COMPACT_ATOMS: atom_id res chain seq x y z
N LYS A 1 -33.80 -39.79 3.60
CA LYS A 1 -33.99 -38.68 4.57
C LYS A 1 -32.98 -37.62 4.20
N ASN A 2 -33.44 -36.52 3.59
CA ASN A 2 -32.59 -35.40 3.20
C ASN A 2 -32.16 -34.64 4.46
N GLU A 3 -30.88 -34.36 4.61
CA GLU A 3 -30.40 -33.29 5.47
C GLU A 3 -29.63 -32.29 4.60
N THR A 4 -30.33 -31.22 4.25
CA THR A 4 -29.78 -30.01 3.65
C THR A 4 -29.00 -29.29 4.75
N LYS A 5 -27.67 -29.28 4.69
CA LYS A 5 -26.88 -28.28 5.41
C LYS A 5 -26.79 -27.05 4.52
N SER A 6 -27.42 -25.97 4.98
CA SER A 6 -27.27 -24.65 4.38
C SER A 6 -25.84 -24.16 4.62
N ASP A 7 -24.98 -24.32 3.63
CA ASP A 7 -23.72 -23.58 3.54
C ASP A 7 -24.05 -22.12 3.22
N THR A 8 -24.39 -21.34 4.25
CA THR A 8 -24.28 -19.89 4.14
C THR A 8 -22.79 -19.59 4.17
N LYS A 9 -22.19 -19.53 2.99
CA LYS A 9 -20.87 -18.96 2.79
C LYS A 9 -20.97 -17.49 3.22
N ASP A 10 -20.48 -17.21 4.42
CA ASP A 10 -20.09 -15.85 4.80
C ASP A 10 -19.35 -15.22 3.61
N PRO A 11 -19.57 -13.92 3.30
CA PRO A 11 -18.79 -13.26 2.28
C PRO A 11 -17.32 -13.47 2.64
N ALA A 12 -16.62 -14.25 1.81
CA ALA A 12 -15.23 -14.55 2.03
C ALA A 12 -14.50 -13.21 2.13
N THR A 13 -13.95 -12.92 3.31
CA THR A 13 -12.97 -11.86 3.48
C THR A 13 -11.98 -11.98 2.32
N PRO A 14 -11.74 -10.92 1.52
CA PRO A 14 -10.77 -10.97 0.44
C PRO A 14 -9.46 -11.53 1.00
N ALA A 15 -8.85 -12.48 0.29
CA ALA A 15 -7.56 -13.02 0.69
C ALA A 15 -6.61 -11.86 1.05
N ALA A 16 -6.03 -11.89 2.26
CA ALA A 16 -5.25 -10.78 2.81
C ALA A 16 -4.14 -10.36 1.84
N GLY A 17 -4.27 -9.16 1.24
CA GLY A 17 -3.29 -8.65 0.29
C GLY A 17 -3.76 -7.38 -0.41
N ILE A 18 -2.84 -6.73 -1.11
CA ILE A 18 -3.10 -5.53 -1.92
C ILE A 18 -3.92 -5.90 -3.17
N ASP A 19 -5.14 -5.39 -3.30
CA ASP A 19 -5.93 -5.49 -4.52
C ASP A 19 -5.71 -4.25 -5.41
N VAL A 20 -4.86 -4.38 -6.43
CA VAL A 20 -4.50 -3.26 -7.32
C VAL A 20 -5.66 -2.75 -8.18
N ASN A 21 -6.68 -3.58 -8.43
CA ASN A 21 -7.85 -3.17 -9.20
C ASN A 21 -8.82 -2.38 -8.32
N ALA A 22 -9.00 -2.78 -7.06
CA ALA A 22 -9.74 -1.99 -6.07
C ALA A 22 -9.09 -0.61 -5.89
N LEU A 23 -7.77 -0.56 -5.76
CA LEU A 23 -7.04 0.71 -5.66
C LEU A 23 -7.24 1.62 -6.88
N ALA A 24 -7.20 1.05 -8.09
CA ALA A 24 -7.47 1.79 -9.32
C ALA A 24 -8.92 2.29 -9.44
N ALA A 25 -9.87 1.62 -8.77
CA ALA A 25 -11.25 2.08 -8.63
C ALA A 25 -11.45 3.10 -7.49
N GLY A 26 -10.40 3.44 -6.75
CA GLY A 26 -10.44 4.36 -5.61
C GLY A 26 -10.85 3.71 -4.29
N ASP A 27 -10.90 2.38 -4.22
CA ASP A 27 -11.15 1.63 -2.99
C ASP A 27 -9.82 1.26 -2.32
N PHE A 28 -9.51 1.95 -1.23
CA PHE A 28 -8.29 1.75 -0.44
C PHE A 28 -8.48 0.84 0.77
N SER A 29 -9.65 0.20 0.91
CA SER A 29 -9.96 -0.65 2.06
C SER A 29 -8.96 -1.80 2.25
N THR A 30 -8.45 -2.35 1.15
CA THR A 30 -7.48 -3.46 1.21
C THR A 30 -6.13 -3.04 1.74
N VAL A 31 -5.73 -1.78 1.60
CA VAL A 31 -4.41 -1.25 2.05
C VAL A 31 -4.49 -0.42 3.32
N ALA A 32 -5.70 -0.23 3.87
CA ALA A 32 -5.91 0.50 5.10
C ALA A 32 -5.13 -0.13 6.26
N GLY A 33 -4.55 0.71 7.11
CA GLY A 33 -3.75 0.31 8.26
C GLY A 33 -2.43 1.09 8.37
N THR A 34 -1.60 0.63 9.29
CA THR A 34 -0.26 1.19 9.53
C THR A 34 0.79 0.33 8.84
N TRP A 35 1.61 0.98 8.03
CA TRP A 35 2.78 0.39 7.40
C TRP A 35 4.04 0.98 8.03
N GLN A 36 5.06 0.19 8.30
CA GLN A 36 6.30 0.65 8.92
C GLN A 36 7.52 0.10 8.16
N ASN A 37 8.54 0.93 7.97
CA ASN A 37 9.84 0.50 7.47
C ASN A 37 10.83 0.21 8.61
N ASP A 38 12.00 -0.30 8.26
CA ASP A 38 13.09 -0.64 9.18
C ASP A 38 13.72 0.57 9.89
N LEU A 39 13.53 1.78 9.37
CA LEU A 39 13.96 3.03 10.00
C LEU A 39 12.98 3.51 11.09
N GLY A 40 11.81 2.88 11.20
CA GLY A 40 10.75 3.25 12.14
C GLY A 40 9.78 4.30 11.61
N ASP A 41 9.95 4.76 10.36
CA ASP A 41 8.98 5.62 9.69
C ASP A 41 7.67 4.84 9.50
N GLN A 42 6.54 5.50 9.74
CA GLN A 42 5.21 4.91 9.60
C GLN A 42 4.40 5.63 8.52
N PHE A 43 3.71 4.86 7.71
CA PHE A 43 2.78 5.34 6.72
C PHE A 43 1.40 4.76 7.02
N VAL A 44 0.51 5.62 7.49
CA VAL A 44 -0.86 5.27 7.86
C VAL A 44 -1.77 5.60 6.70
N ILE A 45 -2.55 4.63 6.25
CA ILE A 45 -3.52 4.77 5.17
C ILE A 45 -4.90 4.44 5.73
N ASP A 46 -5.88 5.31 5.50
CA ASP A 46 -7.27 5.00 5.81
C ASP A 46 -8.00 4.38 4.60
N GLY A 47 -9.16 3.78 4.84
CA GLY A 47 -9.95 3.16 3.77
C GLY A 47 -10.51 4.15 2.73
N ASN A 48 -10.44 5.45 2.99
CA ASN A 48 -10.88 6.51 2.08
C ASN A 48 -9.72 7.09 1.25
N GLY A 49 -8.48 6.59 1.44
CA GLY A 49 -7.28 7.05 0.75
C GLY A 49 -6.61 8.27 1.39
N SER A 50 -7.06 8.72 2.56
CA SER A 50 -6.29 9.70 3.36
C SER A 50 -5.06 9.04 3.94
N THR A 51 -3.98 9.82 4.06
CA THR A 51 -2.71 9.28 4.54
C THR A 51 -1.97 10.21 5.49
N VAL A 52 -1.23 9.60 6.40
CA VAL A 52 -0.32 10.29 7.32
C VAL A 52 1.03 9.58 7.28
N LEU A 53 2.08 10.34 6.94
CA LEU A 53 3.46 9.89 7.01
C LEU A 53 4.09 10.43 8.30
N LYS A 54 4.55 9.54 9.17
CA LYS A 54 5.23 9.87 10.42
C LYS A 54 6.68 9.42 10.30
N ARG A 55 7.61 10.37 10.29
CA ARG A 55 9.03 10.06 10.28
C ARG A 55 9.50 9.74 11.70
N SER A 56 10.48 8.86 11.79
CA SER A 56 11.22 8.53 13.02
C SER A 56 11.86 9.76 13.68
N SER A 57 12.12 10.84 12.92
CA SER A 57 12.56 12.15 13.41
C SER A 57 11.51 12.91 14.23
N GLY A 58 10.24 12.48 14.20
CA GLY A 58 9.10 13.15 14.83
C GLY A 58 8.31 14.06 13.88
N GLU A 59 8.74 14.21 12.62
CA GLU A 59 7.96 14.91 11.59
C GLU A 59 6.68 14.14 11.25
N VAL A 60 5.56 14.86 11.15
CA VAL A 60 4.27 14.32 10.73
C VAL A 60 3.79 15.10 9.51
N ILE A 61 3.53 14.38 8.42
CA ILE A 61 3.02 14.93 7.16
C ILE A 61 1.66 14.31 6.91
N ASP A 62 0.60 15.08 7.11
CA ASP A 62 -0.79 14.69 6.89
C ASP A 62 -1.38 15.34 5.64
N ASN A 63 -2.65 15.04 5.36
CA ASN A 63 -3.41 15.64 4.26
C ASN A 63 -2.77 15.45 2.86
N ASN A 64 -1.95 14.40 2.70
CA ASN A 64 -1.31 14.08 1.44
C ASN A 64 -2.33 13.58 0.43
N THR A 65 -2.00 13.66 -0.85
CA THR A 65 -2.92 13.31 -1.93
C THR A 65 -2.27 12.34 -2.90
N PHE A 66 -3.05 11.37 -3.39
CA PHE A 66 -2.66 10.51 -4.49
C PHE A 66 -3.10 11.10 -5.83
N TYR A 67 -2.20 11.14 -6.80
CA TYR A 67 -2.46 11.59 -8.17
C TYR A 67 -2.03 10.53 -9.18
N ASN A 68 -2.63 10.57 -10.38
CA ASN A 68 -2.21 9.77 -11.53
C ASN A 68 -2.10 8.27 -11.26
N GLY A 69 -3.02 7.74 -10.45
CA GLY A 69 -3.07 6.34 -10.08
C GLY A 69 -3.30 5.43 -11.28
N ARG A 70 -2.47 4.39 -11.39
CA ARG A 70 -2.60 3.38 -12.44
C ARG A 70 -2.08 2.02 -11.97
N VAL A 71 -2.61 0.97 -12.58
CA VAL A 71 -2.01 -0.37 -12.47
C VAL A 71 -0.86 -0.48 -13.46
N ASP A 72 0.32 -0.90 -12.97
CA ASP A 72 1.52 -1.16 -13.77
C ASP A 72 2.11 -2.51 -13.36
N ASN A 73 2.12 -3.49 -14.26
CA ASN A 73 2.73 -4.81 -14.03
C ASN A 73 2.36 -5.42 -12.68
N ASN A 74 1.04 -5.52 -12.41
CA ASN A 74 0.45 -6.03 -11.17
C ASN A 74 0.84 -5.27 -9.89
N LYS A 75 1.22 -3.99 -10.02
CA LYS A 75 1.39 -3.04 -8.92
C LYS A 75 0.42 -1.88 -9.14
N TYR A 76 0.07 -1.17 -8.08
CA TYR A 76 -0.59 0.12 -8.20
C TYR A 76 0.40 1.23 -7.91
N VAL A 77 0.49 2.22 -8.79
CA VAL A 77 1.46 3.31 -8.71
C VAL A 77 0.73 4.63 -8.73
N VAL A 78 1.05 5.50 -7.77
CA VAL A 78 0.53 6.87 -7.67
C VAL A 78 1.68 7.85 -7.53
N SER A 79 1.44 9.10 -7.90
CA SER A 79 2.23 10.23 -7.41
C SER A 79 1.71 10.62 -6.04
N PHE A 80 2.54 10.47 -5.00
CA PHE A 80 2.26 10.88 -3.63
C PHE A 80 2.66 12.33 -3.44
N GLY A 81 1.69 13.25 -3.46
CA GLY A 81 1.93 14.67 -3.25
C GLY A 81 1.94 15.03 -1.78
N TYR A 82 3.06 15.61 -1.33
CA TYR A 82 3.22 16.11 0.03
C TYR A 82 2.53 17.46 0.16
N TYR A 83 1.57 17.56 1.08
CA TYR A 83 0.80 18.79 1.27
C TYR A 83 1.69 20.00 1.63
N SER A 84 2.74 19.77 2.42
CA SER A 84 3.61 20.82 2.97
C SER A 84 4.61 21.44 1.98
N SER A 85 4.93 20.77 0.87
CA SER A 85 6.05 21.16 -0.01
C SER A 85 5.65 21.41 -1.47
N GLY A 86 4.48 20.95 -1.91
CA GLY A 86 4.11 20.97 -3.33
C GLY A 86 4.98 20.04 -4.20
N SER A 87 5.79 19.17 -3.60
CA SER A 87 6.53 18.12 -4.28
C SER A 87 5.75 16.80 -4.28
N SER A 88 6.16 15.87 -5.13
CA SER A 88 5.61 14.51 -5.12
C SER A 88 6.69 13.48 -5.38
N ASP A 89 6.58 12.34 -4.71
CA ASP A 89 7.36 11.13 -5.01
C ASP A 89 6.45 10.04 -5.57
N PRO A 90 6.97 9.07 -6.33
CA PRO A 90 6.21 7.88 -6.65
C PRO A 90 6.01 7.03 -5.38
N LEU A 91 4.80 6.50 -5.23
CA LEU A 91 4.43 5.49 -4.24
C LEU A 91 3.94 4.25 -4.97
N PHE A 92 4.56 3.12 -4.65
CA PHE A 92 4.22 1.81 -5.19
C PHE A 92 3.52 0.99 -4.13
N PHE A 93 2.34 0.47 -4.47
CA PHE A 93 1.65 -0.59 -3.75
C PHE A 93 1.96 -1.90 -4.45
N ILE A 94 2.75 -2.75 -3.79
CA ILE A 94 3.33 -3.94 -4.40
C ILE A 94 2.74 -5.18 -3.70
N PRO A 95 1.81 -5.90 -4.35
CA PRO A 95 1.36 -7.19 -3.85
C PRO A 95 2.50 -8.21 -3.74
N GLU A 96 2.35 -9.21 -2.88
CA GLU A 96 3.25 -10.38 -2.88
C GLU A 96 3.31 -11.02 -4.28
N GLY A 97 4.50 -11.41 -4.71
CA GLY A 97 4.75 -11.98 -6.03
C GLY A 97 4.84 -10.97 -7.18
N ALA A 98 4.40 -9.72 -6.99
CA ALA A 98 4.56 -8.69 -8.02
C ALA A 98 6.04 -8.31 -8.19
N ALA A 99 6.44 -7.96 -9.43
CA ALA A 99 7.83 -7.60 -9.73
C ALA A 99 8.25 -6.31 -9.00
N LEU A 100 9.32 -6.37 -8.21
CA LEU A 100 9.88 -5.22 -7.49
C LEU A 100 10.37 -4.13 -8.46
N PRO A 101 10.15 -2.84 -8.16
CA PRO A 101 10.52 -1.72 -9.05
C PRO A 101 11.98 -1.71 -9.49
N LEU A 102 12.91 -2.00 -8.57
CA LEU A 102 14.35 -1.93 -8.85
C LEU A 102 14.91 -3.19 -9.51
N THR A 103 14.51 -4.38 -9.03
CA THR A 103 15.17 -5.65 -9.41
C THR A 103 14.36 -6.48 -10.39
N GLY A 104 13.06 -6.22 -10.55
CA GLY A 104 12.14 -7.06 -11.32
C GLY A 104 11.82 -8.41 -10.67
N ASN A 105 12.51 -8.77 -9.57
CA ASN A 105 12.27 -10.02 -8.86
C ASN A 105 10.88 -10.01 -8.18
N PRO A 106 10.24 -11.18 -7.98
CA PRO A 106 8.98 -11.26 -7.25
C PRO A 106 9.13 -10.73 -5.82
N ALA A 107 8.20 -9.89 -5.38
CA ALA A 107 8.15 -9.39 -4.02
C ALA A 107 7.90 -10.56 -3.04
N PRO A 108 8.71 -10.72 -1.98
CA PRO A 108 8.57 -11.85 -1.04
C PRO A 108 7.36 -11.75 -0.10
N LYS A 109 6.77 -10.56 -0.01
CA LYS A 109 5.52 -10.24 0.69
C LYS A 109 5.03 -8.87 0.20
N GLU A 110 3.78 -8.54 0.50
CA GLU A 110 3.24 -7.21 0.19
C GLU A 110 4.06 -6.09 0.86
N GLN A 111 4.27 -5.00 0.13
CA GLN A 111 5.05 -3.87 0.61
C GLN A 111 4.68 -2.57 -0.09
N LEU A 112 5.01 -1.46 0.56
CA LEU A 112 4.99 -0.14 -0.06
C LEU A 112 6.43 0.35 -0.27
N GLN A 113 6.66 1.02 -1.39
CA GLN A 113 7.91 1.72 -1.64
C GLN A 113 7.59 3.17 -2.00
N LEU A 114 8.13 4.11 -1.22
CA LEU A 114 7.93 5.54 -1.37
C LEU A 114 9.27 6.22 -1.65
N GLY A 115 9.35 6.99 -2.73
CA GLY A 115 10.52 7.80 -3.04
C GLY A 115 10.93 7.75 -4.50
N SER A 116 11.46 8.87 -5.00
CA SER A 116 11.97 9.00 -6.37
C SER A 116 13.28 8.25 -6.62
N ASP A 117 14.09 8.01 -5.58
CA ASP A 117 15.25 7.12 -5.65
C ASP A 117 14.83 5.67 -5.40
N ALA A 118 14.78 4.88 -6.49
CA ALA A 118 14.41 3.47 -6.44
C ALA A 118 15.37 2.63 -5.58
N ILE A 119 16.63 3.04 -5.40
CA ILE A 119 17.59 2.33 -4.56
C ILE A 119 17.21 2.50 -3.10
N THR A 120 17.08 3.74 -2.63
CA THR A 120 16.68 4.02 -1.24
C THR A 120 15.29 3.47 -0.92
N ALA A 121 14.31 3.64 -1.81
CA ALA A 121 12.96 3.12 -1.61
C ALA A 121 12.92 1.57 -1.51
N SER A 122 13.79 0.88 -2.24
CA SER A 122 13.91 -0.59 -2.17
C SER A 122 14.66 -1.09 -0.94
N GLN A 123 15.52 -0.26 -0.33
CA GLN A 123 16.23 -0.58 0.91
C GLN A 123 15.33 -0.47 2.14
N HIS A 124 14.39 0.47 2.13
CA HIS A 124 13.49 0.77 3.24
C HIS A 124 12.00 0.61 2.88
N PRO A 125 11.58 -0.58 2.40
CA PRO A 125 10.18 -0.84 2.10
C PRO A 125 9.34 -0.82 3.38
N TYR A 126 8.10 -0.36 3.27
CA TYR A 126 7.14 -0.40 4.37
C TYR A 126 6.35 -1.71 4.31
N TYR A 127 6.18 -2.34 5.47
CA TYR A 127 5.37 -3.54 5.66
C TYR A 127 4.23 -3.26 6.63
N ARG A 128 3.11 -3.97 6.51
CA ARG A 128 2.04 -3.86 7.50
C ARG A 128 2.54 -4.20 8.89
N VAL A 129 2.13 -3.39 9.86
CA VAL A 129 2.24 -3.72 11.27
C VAL A 129 1.04 -4.60 11.63
N SER A 130 1.28 -5.81 12.12
CA SER A 130 0.21 -6.65 12.67
C SER A 130 -0.40 -5.93 13.87
N ASN A 131 -1.72 -5.70 13.84
CA ASN A 131 -2.47 -5.25 15.02
C ASN A 131 -2.55 -6.35 16.09
#